data_AF-A0A838F351-F1
#
_entry.id   AF-A0A838F351-F1
#
_cell.length_a   1.000
_cell.length_b   1.000
_cell.length_c   1.000
_cell.angle_alpha   90.00
_cell.angle_beta   90.00
_cell.angle_gamma   90.00
#
_symmetry.space_group_name_H-M   'P 1'
#
loop_
_entity.id
_entity.type
_entity.pdbx_description
1 polymer ?
#
loop_
_entity_poly.entity_id
_entity_poly.type
_entity_poly.pdbx_seq_one_letter_code
_entity_poly.pdbx_strand_id
1 'polypeptide(L)'
;MVFRRMFMLMAFSCITIITFGQSVITGVINNYWEVYSVDFCNNRVSLPVIATGLATGNKVLLIQMTGAAIDTSDAITYGTVTDYLKSGNYELLTVSNISNNIIT
;
A
#
# COMPACT_ATOMS: atom_id res chain seq x y z
N MET A 1 -15.21 -37.46 -42.81
CA MET A 1 -14.29 -36.36 -42.44
C MET A 1 -14.88 -35.35 -41.45
N VAL A 2 -16.18 -35.04 -41.49
CA VAL A 2 -16.82 -34.00 -40.64
C VAL A 2 -16.80 -34.35 -39.14
N PHE A 3 -17.05 -35.60 -38.78
CA PHE A 3 -17.08 -36.05 -37.36
C PHE A 3 -15.73 -35.89 -36.64
N ARG A 4 -14.61 -36.12 -37.35
CA ARG A 4 -13.25 -35.91 -36.82
C ARG A 4 -12.93 -34.44 -36.57
N ARG A 5 -13.49 -33.54 -37.40
CA ARG A 5 -13.33 -32.08 -37.24
C ARG A 5 -14.14 -31.56 -36.05
N MET A 6 -15.36 -32.07 -35.85
CA MET A 6 -16.19 -31.72 -34.70
C MET A 6 -15.57 -32.17 -33.37
N PHE A 7 -14.99 -33.37 -33.32
CA PHE A 7 -14.31 -33.85 -32.11
C PHE A 7 -13.09 -32.99 -31.72
N MET A 8 -12.32 -32.55 -32.72
CA MET A 8 -11.15 -31.70 -32.50
C MET A 8 -11.53 -30.30 -32.00
N LEU A 9 -12.61 -29.72 -32.54
CA LEU A 9 -13.15 -28.43 -32.09
C LEU A 9 -13.70 -28.49 -30.67
N MET A 10 -14.35 -29.60 -30.30
CA MET A 10 -14.85 -29.80 -28.94
C MET A 10 -13.71 -29.97 -27.93
N ALA A 11 -12.66 -30.72 -28.29
CA ALA A 11 -11.47 -30.86 -27.45
C ALA A 11 -10.73 -29.52 -27.24
N PHE A 12 -10.64 -28.68 -28.29
CA PHE A 12 -10.00 -27.36 -28.18
C PHE A 12 -10.81 -26.38 -27.30
N SER A 13 -12.15 -26.46 -27.35
CA SER A 13 -13.04 -25.68 -26.48
C SER A 13 -12.99 -26.11 -25.01
N CYS A 14 -12.73 -27.39 -24.71
CA CYS A 14 -12.56 -27.86 -23.33
C CYS A 14 -11.22 -27.44 -22.69
N ILE A 15 -10.18 -27.22 -23.51
CA ILE A 15 -8.84 -26.85 -23.01
C ILE A 15 -8.77 -25.40 -22.49
N THR A 16 -9.64 -24.50 -22.98
CA THR A 16 -9.65 -23.09 -22.56
C THR A 16 -10.29 -22.86 -21.18
N ILE A 17 -11.00 -23.85 -20.62
CA ILE A 17 -11.70 -23.76 -19.33
C ILE A 17 -10.74 -23.98 -18.15
N ILE A 18 -9.59 -24.62 -18.38
CA ILE A 18 -8.59 -24.96 -17.35
C ILE A 18 -7.40 -24.00 -17.31
N THR A 19 -7.34 -23.02 -18.21
CA THR A 19 -6.26 -22.02 -18.25
C THR A 19 -6.65 -20.76 -17.50
N PHE A 20 -6.82 -20.85 -16.18
CA PHE A 20 -6.85 -19.66 -15.32
C PHE A 20 -5.41 -19.30 -14.94
N GLY A 21 -4.80 -18.40 -15.69
CA GLY A 21 -3.43 -17.93 -15.42
C GLY A 21 -3.34 -16.80 -14.38
N GLN A 22 -4.48 -16.23 -13.97
CA GLN A 22 -4.53 -15.13 -13.01
C GLN A 22 -5.11 -15.60 -11.68
N SER A 23 -4.39 -15.34 -10.60
CA SER A 23 -4.95 -15.34 -9.25
C SER A 23 -5.82 -14.10 -9.09
N VAL A 24 -7.03 -14.25 -8.55
CA VAL A 24 -7.88 -13.11 -8.23
C VAL A 24 -7.22 -12.32 -7.10
N ILE A 25 -6.72 -11.12 -7.40
CA ILE A 25 -6.21 -10.19 -6.39
C ILE A 25 -7.41 -9.39 -5.88
N THR A 26 -7.86 -9.69 -4.66
CA THR A 26 -8.96 -8.98 -3.99
C THR A 26 -8.59 -8.62 -2.56
N GLY A 27 -9.36 -7.70 -1.97
CA GLY A 27 -9.17 -7.24 -0.60
C GLY A 27 -8.34 -5.97 -0.48
N VAL A 28 -8.13 -5.54 0.76
CA VAL A 28 -7.27 -4.41 1.10
C VAL A 28 -5.82 -4.92 1.13
N ILE A 29 -4.98 -4.40 0.23
CA ILE A 29 -3.58 -4.83 0.11
C ILE A 29 -2.77 -4.36 1.32
N ASN A 30 -2.92 -3.08 1.67
CA ASN A 30 -2.17 -2.43 2.75
C ASN A 30 -3.16 -1.77 3.70
N ASN A 31 -2.90 -1.91 5.00
CA ASN A 31 -3.55 -1.11 6.03
C ASN A 31 -2.71 0.13 6.30
N TYR A 32 -3.38 1.27 6.47
CA TYR A 32 -2.75 2.56 6.70
C TYR A 32 -3.26 3.15 8.00
N TRP A 33 -2.35 3.74 8.77
CA TRP A 33 -2.66 4.47 9.98
C TRP A 33 -2.00 5.84 9.92
N GLU A 34 -2.79 6.89 10.17
CA GLU A 34 -2.28 8.25 10.24
C GLU A 34 -1.43 8.43 11.49
N VAL A 35 -0.24 9.02 11.32
CA VAL A 35 0.66 9.33 12.42
C VAL A 35 0.36 10.72 12.96
N TYR A 36 0.02 10.81 14.24
CA TYR A 36 -0.20 12.09 14.93
C TYR A 36 1.13 12.72 15.38
N SER A 37 2.03 11.92 15.94
CA SER A 37 3.36 12.39 16.34
C SER A 37 4.38 11.26 16.38
N VAL A 38 5.65 11.63 16.22
CA VAL A 38 6.81 10.74 16.28
C VAL A 38 7.75 11.22 17.38
N ASP A 39 8.06 10.33 18.32
CA ASP A 39 9.08 10.53 19.34
C ASP A 39 10.32 9.72 18.98
N PHE A 40 11.29 10.39 18.36
CA PHE A 40 12.54 9.79 17.90
C PHE A 40 13.43 9.33 19.05
N CYS A 41 13.36 9.97 20.22
CA CYS A 41 14.23 9.64 21.35
C CYS A 41 13.82 8.31 22.00
N ASN A 42 12.52 8.04 22.05
CA ASN A 42 11.97 6.82 22.63
C ASN A 42 11.56 5.77 21.59
N ASN A 43 11.77 6.07 20.30
CA ASN A 43 11.35 5.25 19.15
C ASN A 43 9.85 4.90 19.18
N ARG A 44 9.01 5.91 19.39
CA ARG A 44 7.56 5.74 19.53
C ARG A 44 6.78 6.55 18.50
N VAL A 45 5.65 6.01 18.09
CA VAL A 45 4.69 6.66 17.21
C VAL A 45 3.34 6.70 17.90
N SER A 46 2.72 7.88 17.94
CA SER A 46 1.35 8.04 18.44
C SER A 46 0.39 8.20 17.27
N LEU A 47 -0.73 7.49 17.34
CA LEU A 47 -1.82 7.58 16.37
C LEU A 47 -3.01 8.33 16.97
N PRO A 48 -3.88 8.94 16.15
CA PRO A 48 -5.10 9.58 16.65
C PRO A 48 -6.12 8.56 17.19
N VAL A 49 -6.04 7.30 16.74
CA VAL A 49 -6.93 6.20 17.14
C VAL A 49 -6.16 4.89 17.32
N ILE A 50 -6.79 3.88 17.92
CA ILE A 50 -6.21 2.54 18.09
C ILE A 50 -6.00 1.87 16.72
N ALA A 51 -4.80 1.31 16.50
CA ALA A 51 -4.44 0.62 15.26
C ALA A 51 -5.08 -0.77 15.16
N THR A 52 -6.32 -0.84 14.68
CA THR A 52 -7.00 -2.12 14.45
C THR A 52 -6.28 -2.95 13.38
N GLY A 53 -6.00 -4.22 13.68
CA GLY A 53 -5.31 -5.13 12.76
C GLY A 53 -3.79 -5.00 12.71
N LEU A 54 -3.20 -4.08 13.48
CA LEU A 54 -1.75 -4.05 13.70
C LEU A 54 -1.39 -4.91 14.92
N ALA A 55 -0.32 -5.69 14.82
CA ALA A 55 0.17 -6.55 15.90
C ALA A 55 1.69 -6.44 16.08
N THR A 56 2.15 -6.79 17.28
CA THR A 56 3.57 -6.96 17.57
C THR A 56 4.22 -7.98 16.63
N GLY A 57 5.43 -7.66 16.15
CA GLY A 57 6.16 -8.43 15.15
C GLY A 57 5.80 -8.09 13.70
N ASN A 58 4.79 -7.26 13.45
CA ASN A 58 4.49 -6.79 12.09
C ASN A 58 5.62 -5.91 11.56
N LYS A 59 5.98 -6.12 10.29
CA LYS A 59 6.83 -5.19 9.53
C LYS A 59 5.96 -4.06 9.01
N VAL A 60 6.39 -2.82 9.23
CA VAL A 60 5.66 -1.62 8.84
C VAL A 60 6.57 -0.66 8.08
N LEU A 61 5.96 0.17 7.25
CA LEU A 61 6.60 1.31 6.59
C LEU A 61 6.10 2.59 7.26
N LEU A 62 7.00 3.32 7.91
CA LEU A 62 6.73 4.68 8.38
C LEU A 62 7.13 5.64 7.26
N ILE A 63 6.20 6.45 6.75
CA ILE A 63 6.45 7.34 5.60
C ILE A 63 5.78 8.70 5.77
N GLN A 64 6.50 9.77 5.42
CA GLN A 64 5.96 11.12 5.35
C GLN A 64 5.36 11.40 3.98
N MET A 65 4.03 11.29 3.83
CA MET A 65 3.37 11.43 2.52
C MET A 65 3.03 12.87 2.12
N THR A 66 3.14 13.83 3.03
CA THR A 66 2.72 15.24 2.81
C THR A 66 3.81 16.22 3.22
N GLY A 67 3.62 17.51 2.92
CA GLY A 67 4.52 18.59 3.34
C GLY A 67 5.58 18.99 2.31
N ALA A 68 5.42 18.60 1.04
CA ALA A 68 6.18 19.20 -0.06
C ALA A 68 5.69 20.64 -0.30
N ALA A 69 6.60 21.53 -0.67
CA ALA A 69 6.29 22.89 -1.08
C ALA A 69 5.91 22.91 -2.56
N ILE A 70 4.86 23.67 -2.89
CA ILE A 70 4.47 23.95 -4.27
C ILE A 70 4.52 25.45 -4.51
N ASP A 71 4.70 25.84 -5.77
CA ASP A 71 4.45 27.22 -6.18
C ASP A 71 2.94 27.51 -6.14
N THR A 72 2.54 28.48 -5.33
CA THR A 72 1.15 28.94 -5.21
C THR A 72 0.94 30.33 -5.83
N SER A 73 1.90 30.85 -6.59
CA SER A 73 1.75 32.12 -7.31
C SER A 73 0.77 31.98 -8.47
N ASP A 74 0.01 33.04 -8.76
CA ASP A 74 -0.96 33.07 -9.87
C ASP A 74 -0.23 33.25 -11.22
N ALA A 75 0.54 32.21 -11.57
CA ALA A 75 1.38 32.14 -12.75
C ALA A 75 1.31 30.73 -13.35
N ILE A 76 1.89 30.56 -14.54
CA ILE A 76 1.93 29.26 -15.24
C ILE A 76 2.65 28.16 -14.45
N THR A 77 3.43 28.53 -13.43
CA THR A 77 4.16 27.63 -12.53
C THR A 77 3.35 27.15 -11.33
N TYR A 78 2.10 27.61 -11.14
CA TYR A 78 1.24 27.16 -10.05
C TYR A 78 1.15 25.62 -10.00
N GLY A 79 1.34 25.06 -8.80
CA GLY A 79 1.30 23.62 -8.56
C GLY A 79 2.60 22.88 -8.88
N THR A 80 3.63 23.55 -9.40
CA THR A 80 4.96 22.95 -9.52
C THR A 80 5.56 22.69 -8.14
N VAL A 81 6.11 21.49 -7.93
CA VAL A 81 6.82 21.16 -6.68
C VAL A 81 8.15 21.91 -6.67
N THR A 82 8.36 22.75 -5.67
CA THR A 82 9.58 23.56 -5.52
C THR A 82 10.58 22.91 -4.58
N ASP A 83 10.10 22.17 -3.56
CA ASP A 83 10.93 21.43 -2.63
C ASP A 83 10.13 20.26 -2.03
N TYR A 84 10.74 19.08 -1.95
CA TYR A 84 10.13 17.93 -1.28
C TYR A 84 10.22 18.04 0.25
N LEU A 85 11.10 18.88 0.77
CA LEU A 85 11.42 19.05 2.19
C LEU A 85 11.76 17.71 2.84
N LYS A 86 10.78 17.06 3.48
CA LYS A 86 10.90 15.72 4.06
C LYS A 86 9.82 14.75 3.57
N SER A 87 8.97 15.19 2.65
CA SER A 87 7.97 14.35 2.00
C SER A 87 8.66 13.27 1.17
N GLY A 88 8.14 12.05 1.22
CA GLY A 88 8.70 10.87 0.59
C GLY A 88 9.77 10.14 1.42
N ASN A 89 10.28 10.73 2.51
CA ASN A 89 11.18 10.00 3.41
C ASN A 89 10.43 8.88 4.13
N TYR A 90 11.07 7.71 4.23
CA TYR A 90 10.49 6.53 4.84
C TYR A 90 11.51 5.68 5.57
N GLU A 91 11.00 4.83 6.47
CA GLU A 91 11.77 3.83 7.20
C GLU A 91 10.98 2.52 7.34
N LEU A 92 11.68 1.39 7.28
CA LEU A 92 11.11 0.07 7.54
C LEU A 92 11.38 -0.32 8.99
N LEU A 93 10.30 -0.63 9.71
CA LEU A 93 10.34 -0.92 11.14
C LEU A 93 9.67 -2.26 11.45
N THR A 94 9.91 -2.77 12.64
CA THR A 94 9.17 -3.90 13.21
C THR A 94 8.51 -3.46 14.50
N VAL A 95 7.21 -3.69 14.63
CA VAL A 95 6.46 -3.34 15.85
C VAL A 95 6.96 -4.19 17.02
N SER A 96 7.50 -3.54 18.04
CA SER A 96 7.95 -4.21 19.27
C SER A 96 6.83 -4.28 20.31
N ASN A 97 6.01 -3.24 20.43
CA ASN A 97 4.91 -3.19 21.40
C ASN A 97 3.77 -2.26 20.94
N ILE A 98 2.55 -2.54 21.41
CA ILE A 98 1.38 -1.67 21.20
C ILE A 98 0.73 -1.43 22.56
N SER A 99 0.60 -0.16 22.95
CA SER A 99 -0.12 0.27 24.15
C SER A 99 -1.14 1.34 23.77
N ASN A 100 -2.41 0.95 23.69
CA ASN A 100 -3.50 1.79 23.16
C ASN A 100 -3.19 2.29 21.73
N ASN A 101 -2.98 3.59 21.57
CA ASN A 101 -2.65 4.26 20.31
C ASN A 101 -1.16 4.58 20.18
N ILE A 102 -0.32 4.07 21.07
CA ILE A 102 1.14 4.24 21.05
C ILE A 102 1.78 2.95 20.56
N ILE A 103 2.60 3.07 19.52
CA ILE A 103 3.37 1.97 18.92
C ILE A 103 4.84 2.22 19.19
N THR A 104 5.54 1.14 19.57
CA THR A 104 7.00 1.08 19.73
C THR A 104 7.52 -0.08 18.89
#